data_AF-A0A1F6U2P6-F1
#
_entry.id   AF-A0A1F6U2P6-F1
#
_cell.length_a   1.000
_cell.length_b   1.000
_cell.length_c   1.000
_cell.angle_alpha   90.00
_cell.angle_beta   90.00
_cell.angle_gamma   90.00
#
_symmetry.space_group_name_H-M   'P 1'
#
loop_
_entity.id
_entity.type
_entity.pdbx_description
1 polymer ?
#
loop_
_entity_poly.entity_id
_entity_poly.type
_entity_poly.pdbx_seq_one_letter_code
_entity_poly.pdbx_strand_id
1 'polypeptide(L)'
;MEAVDQRLVRRDHALIQLLDPPFDKSPLNPGYIKGYVPGVRENGGQYTHAAIWAAMAFARLGDSRRAWELLAMINPVNHGRTAEEVAIYKVEPYVAAADVYALTPHIGRGGWTWYTGSAGWMYRLIVESLLGLRLEVDKLHFAPCLPADWKAFTMHYRYRETVYHIVVSQTRAAVDAKVGETSVTVDGVERLDMIIPLTDDRQEHSVEVRVRAPQTVDELAPFMNEAQIEVVKEP
;
A
#
# COMPACT_ATOMS: atom_id res chain seq x y z
N MET A 1 -5.87 10.03 8.51
CA MET A 1 -6.09 8.64 8.10
C MET A 1 -6.83 7.81 9.14
N GLU A 2 -6.73 8.12 10.44
CA GLU A 2 -7.44 7.37 11.49
C GLU A 2 -8.97 7.33 11.29
N ALA A 3 -9.61 8.46 10.97
CA ALA A 3 -11.05 8.48 10.70
C ALA A 3 -11.46 7.62 9.49
N VAL A 4 -10.59 7.47 8.49
CA VAL A 4 -10.82 6.57 7.35
C VAL A 4 -10.76 5.12 7.81
N ASP A 5 -9.73 4.76 8.60
CA ASP A 5 -9.58 3.41 9.16
C ASP A 5 -10.79 3.01 10.00
N GLN A 6 -11.22 3.89 10.91
CA GLN A 6 -12.29 3.61 11.86
C GLN A 6 -13.68 3.56 11.22
N ARG A 7 -13.93 4.37 10.19
CA ARG A 7 -15.29 4.53 9.62
C ARG A 7 -15.51 3.80 8.31
N LEU A 8 -14.46 3.61 7.50
CA LEU A 8 -14.60 3.14 6.12
C LEU A 8 -13.94 1.77 5.89
N VAL A 9 -12.98 1.35 6.72
CA VAL A 9 -12.34 0.04 6.61
C VAL A 9 -13.15 -0.99 7.40
N ARG A 10 -13.85 -1.88 6.69
CA ARG A 10 -14.66 -2.95 7.27
C ARG A 10 -13.92 -4.28 7.20
N ARG A 11 -13.09 -4.50 8.22
CA ARG A 11 -12.23 -5.69 8.36
C ARG A 11 -12.99 -7.02 8.30
N ASP A 12 -14.16 -7.09 8.93
CA ASP A 12 -15.01 -8.30 8.95
C ASP A 12 -15.54 -8.72 7.56
N HIS A 13 -15.42 -7.84 6.56
CA HIS A 13 -15.86 -8.11 5.19
C HIS A 13 -14.77 -7.85 4.15
N ALA A 14 -13.53 -7.58 4.60
CA ALA A 14 -12.41 -7.23 3.74
C ALA A 14 -12.75 -6.18 2.66
N LEU A 15 -13.38 -5.07 3.07
CA LEU A 15 -13.77 -3.99 2.15
C LEU A 15 -13.50 -2.60 2.73
N ILE A 16 -13.30 -1.62 1.84
CA ILE A 16 -13.03 -0.22 2.16
C ILE A 16 -14.07 0.66 1.44
N GLN A 17 -15.03 1.21 2.18
CA GLN A 17 -16.14 1.98 1.61
C GLN A 17 -15.69 3.36 1.10
N LEU A 18 -16.38 3.86 0.07
CA LEU A 18 -16.18 5.22 -0.43
C LEU A 18 -16.72 6.26 0.55
N LEU A 19 -17.87 5.98 1.18
CA LEU A 19 -18.52 6.84 2.17
C LEU A 19 -19.41 6.01 3.09
N ASP A 20 -19.67 6.57 4.28
CA ASP A 20 -20.62 6.05 5.26
C ASP A 20 -21.19 7.22 6.08
N PRO A 21 -22.52 7.30 6.30
CA PRO A 21 -23.56 6.41 5.77
C PRO A 21 -23.86 6.67 4.29
N PRO A 22 -24.38 5.67 3.55
CA PRO A 22 -24.88 5.86 2.19
C PRO A 22 -26.12 6.78 2.15
N PHE A 23 -26.35 7.41 1.00
CA PHE A 23 -27.55 8.20 0.75
C PHE A 23 -28.75 7.28 0.48
N ASP A 24 -29.81 7.42 1.26
CA ASP A 24 -31.07 6.69 1.06
C ASP A 24 -32.26 7.68 1.06
N LYS A 25 -32.96 7.81 2.19
CA LYS A 25 -34.19 8.63 2.32
C LYS A 25 -33.95 10.09 2.75
N SER A 26 -32.70 10.55 2.77
CA SER A 26 -32.35 11.90 3.20
C SER A 26 -32.94 12.98 2.27
N PRO A 27 -33.32 14.17 2.75
CA PRO A 27 -33.70 15.29 1.86
C PRO A 27 -32.50 15.86 1.08
N LEU A 28 -31.27 15.49 1.43
CA LEU A 28 -30.08 15.88 0.69
C LEU A 28 -30.15 15.41 -0.77
N ASN A 29 -29.76 16.29 -1.70
CA ASN A 29 -29.67 16.01 -3.13
C ASN A 29 -28.21 16.12 -3.61
N PRO A 30 -27.41 15.05 -3.45
CA PRO A 30 -26.01 15.02 -3.90
C PRO A 30 -25.85 14.73 -5.40
N GLY A 31 -26.96 14.74 -6.17
CA GLY A 31 -26.96 14.36 -7.58
C GLY A 31 -27.08 12.85 -7.79
N TYR A 32 -26.54 12.35 -8.92
CA TYR A 32 -26.79 10.99 -9.42
C TYR A 32 -26.32 9.87 -8.48
N ILE A 33 -25.37 10.15 -7.57
CA ILE A 33 -24.92 9.18 -6.57
C ILE A 33 -26.06 8.59 -5.73
N LYS A 34 -27.11 9.38 -5.45
CA LYS A 34 -28.31 8.91 -4.74
C LYS A 34 -29.23 8.03 -5.59
N GLY A 35 -29.00 7.94 -6.90
CA GLY A 35 -29.69 7.03 -7.81
C GLY A 35 -29.23 5.57 -7.65
N TYR A 36 -28.06 5.33 -7.05
CA TYR A 36 -27.63 3.97 -6.70
C TYR A 36 -28.26 3.51 -5.40
N VAL A 37 -28.52 2.20 -5.31
CA VAL A 37 -28.93 1.55 -4.06
C VAL A 37 -27.84 1.73 -3.00
N PRO A 38 -28.19 1.96 -1.72
CA PRO A 38 -27.22 2.03 -0.64
C PRO A 38 -26.25 0.84 -0.61
N GLY A 39 -24.95 1.12 -0.44
CA GLY A 39 -23.86 0.13 -0.42
C GLY A 39 -23.43 -0.38 -1.80
N VAL A 40 -23.92 0.23 -2.89
CA VAL A 40 -23.57 -0.17 -4.26
C VAL A 40 -22.80 0.96 -4.94
N ARG A 41 -21.70 0.61 -5.62
CA ARG A 41 -20.84 1.52 -6.38
C ARG A 41 -20.48 2.78 -5.56
N GLU A 42 -20.74 3.98 -6.09
CA GLU A 42 -20.40 5.24 -5.45
C GLU A 42 -21.22 5.52 -4.18
N ASN A 43 -22.42 4.93 -4.04
CA ASN A 43 -23.29 5.18 -2.89
C ASN A 43 -22.95 4.28 -1.70
N GLY A 44 -21.74 4.41 -1.18
CA GLY A 44 -21.27 3.69 0.01
C GLY A 44 -20.81 2.24 -0.23
N GLY A 45 -20.70 1.81 -1.48
CA GLY A 45 -19.89 0.64 -1.83
C GLY A 45 -18.40 0.92 -1.70
N GLN A 46 -17.56 -0.10 -1.88
CA GLN A 46 -16.14 0.11 -2.15
C GLN A 46 -16.00 0.55 -3.59
N TYR A 47 -15.45 1.74 -3.81
CA TYR A 47 -14.92 2.14 -5.11
C TYR A 47 -13.43 1.83 -5.11
N THR A 48 -13.01 0.74 -5.75
CA THR A 48 -11.67 0.14 -5.57
C THR A 48 -10.55 1.13 -5.84
N HIS A 49 -10.73 2.04 -6.79
CA HIS A 49 -9.77 3.12 -7.06
C HIS A 49 -9.56 4.04 -5.83
N ALA A 50 -10.63 4.45 -5.16
CA ALA A 50 -10.53 5.28 -3.95
C ALA A 50 -9.95 4.48 -2.77
N ALA A 51 -10.30 3.20 -2.66
CA ALA A 51 -9.72 2.29 -1.68
C ALA A 51 -8.19 2.13 -1.86
N ILE A 52 -7.72 2.03 -3.12
CA ILE A 52 -6.29 2.04 -3.44
C ILE A 52 -5.62 3.33 -2.96
N TRP A 53 -6.23 4.49 -3.19
CA TRP A 53 -5.66 5.76 -2.71
C TRP A 53 -5.57 5.83 -1.19
N ALA A 54 -6.53 5.26 -0.46
CA ALA A 54 -6.43 5.13 0.99
C ALA A 54 -5.20 4.31 1.39
N ALA A 55 -4.97 3.15 0.75
CA ALA A 55 -3.77 2.33 0.98
C ALA A 55 -2.47 3.09 0.63
N MET A 56 -2.44 3.81 -0.49
CA MET A 56 -1.29 4.65 -0.87
C MET A 56 -1.03 5.76 0.15
N ALA A 57 -2.08 6.34 0.75
CA ALA A 57 -1.95 7.35 1.80
C ALA A 57 -1.37 6.78 3.10
N PHE A 58 -1.75 5.57 3.52
CA PHE A 58 -1.10 4.90 4.65
C PHE A 58 0.38 4.61 4.36
N ALA A 59 0.71 4.14 3.16
CA ALA A 59 2.09 3.92 2.75
C ALA A 59 2.91 5.22 2.79
N ARG A 60 2.34 6.33 2.30
CA ARG A 60 2.95 7.68 2.36
C ARG A 60 3.20 8.19 3.79
N LEU A 61 2.40 7.75 4.76
CA LEU A 61 2.59 8.06 6.18
C LEU A 61 3.61 7.12 6.85
N GLY A 62 4.14 6.13 6.14
CA GLY A 62 5.04 5.11 6.69
C GLY A 62 4.33 4.00 7.47
N ASP A 63 3.00 3.95 7.48
CA ASP A 63 2.22 2.90 8.16
C ASP A 63 2.14 1.66 7.27
N SER A 64 3.26 0.92 7.20
CA SER A 64 3.35 -0.27 6.35
C SER A 64 2.33 -1.33 6.75
N ARG A 65 2.10 -1.52 8.05
CA ARG A 65 1.13 -2.50 8.56
C ARG A 65 -0.26 -2.28 7.95
N ARG A 66 -0.80 -1.06 8.05
CA ARG A 66 -2.13 -0.76 7.49
C ARG A 66 -2.10 -0.72 5.97
N ALA A 67 -1.05 -0.19 5.33
CA ALA A 67 -0.98 -0.16 3.88
C ALA A 67 -1.06 -1.56 3.24
N TRP A 68 -0.34 -2.54 3.81
CA TRP A 68 -0.36 -3.93 3.35
C TRP A 68 -1.64 -4.69 3.74
N GLU A 69 -2.21 -4.41 4.92
CA GLU A 69 -3.53 -4.92 5.31
C GLU A 69 -4.60 -4.48 4.29
N LEU A 70 -4.62 -3.20 3.91
CA LEU A 70 -5.59 -2.68 2.95
C LEU A 70 -5.35 -3.27 1.55
N LEU A 71 -4.10 -3.38 1.09
CA LEU A 71 -3.80 -4.11 -0.15
C LEU A 71 -4.37 -5.53 -0.11
N ALA A 72 -4.19 -6.24 1.00
CA ALA A 72 -4.70 -7.60 1.13
C ALA A 72 -6.23 -7.67 1.03
N MET A 73 -6.94 -6.68 1.54
CA MET A 73 -8.41 -6.60 1.40
C MET A 73 -8.86 -6.35 -0.04
N ILE A 74 -8.16 -5.50 -0.79
CA ILE A 74 -8.59 -5.09 -2.14
C ILE A 74 -8.01 -5.93 -3.28
N ASN A 75 -7.02 -6.78 -3.00
CA ASN A 75 -6.37 -7.57 -4.03
C ASN A 75 -7.31 -8.72 -4.47
N PRO A 76 -7.75 -8.76 -5.75
CA PRO A 76 -8.75 -9.72 -6.22
C PRO A 76 -8.35 -11.19 -5.99
N VAL A 77 -7.05 -11.50 -5.99
CA VAL A 77 -6.56 -12.86 -5.74
C VAL A 77 -6.96 -13.38 -4.36
N ASN A 78 -7.10 -12.47 -3.39
CA ASN A 78 -7.45 -12.83 -2.02
C ASN A 78 -8.94 -13.11 -1.84
N HIS A 79 -9.78 -12.77 -2.81
CA HIS A 79 -11.19 -13.17 -2.87
C HIS A 79 -11.39 -14.50 -3.61
N GLY A 80 -10.31 -15.16 -4.03
CA GLY A 80 -10.33 -16.42 -4.77
C GLY A 80 -9.60 -17.57 -4.08
N ARG A 81 -9.28 -17.47 -2.79
CA ARG A 81 -8.45 -18.48 -2.10
C ARG A 81 -9.27 -19.71 -1.71
N THR A 82 -10.57 -19.54 -1.52
CA THR A 82 -11.52 -20.60 -1.15
C THR A 82 -12.77 -20.57 -2.03
N ALA A 83 -13.51 -21.68 -2.07
CA ALA A 83 -14.76 -21.75 -2.83
C ALA A 83 -15.84 -20.81 -2.24
N GLU A 84 -15.83 -20.63 -0.92
CA GLU A 84 -16.72 -19.76 -0.17
C GLU A 84 -16.48 -18.28 -0.52
N GLU A 85 -15.23 -17.85 -0.57
CA GLU A 85 -14.87 -16.48 -0.99
C GLU A 85 -15.26 -16.22 -2.45
N VAL A 86 -15.02 -17.18 -3.35
CA VAL A 86 -15.45 -17.06 -4.76
C VAL A 86 -16.98 -16.94 -4.85
N ALA A 87 -17.72 -17.73 -4.05
CA ALA A 87 -19.18 -17.68 -4.02
C ALA A 87 -19.73 -16.34 -3.49
N ILE A 88 -18.96 -15.64 -2.64
CA ILE A 88 -19.25 -14.27 -2.19
C ILE A 88 -18.88 -13.25 -3.26
N TYR A 89 -17.67 -13.32 -3.81
CA TYR A 89 -17.12 -12.31 -4.73
C TYR A 89 -17.84 -12.30 -6.08
N LYS A 90 -18.23 -13.47 -6.60
CA LYS A 90 -19.06 -13.66 -7.81
C LYS A 90 -18.54 -13.06 -9.12
N VAL A 91 -17.30 -12.62 -9.14
CA VAL A 91 -16.61 -12.14 -10.35
C VAL A 91 -15.20 -12.73 -10.40
N GLU A 92 -14.43 -12.42 -11.43
CA GLU A 92 -13.10 -12.96 -11.68
C GLU A 92 -12.07 -12.54 -10.61
N PRO A 93 -11.50 -13.46 -9.82
CA PRO A 93 -10.51 -13.14 -8.77
C PRO A 93 -9.08 -12.91 -9.30
N TYR A 94 -8.92 -12.85 -10.62
CA TYR A 94 -7.62 -12.64 -11.29
C TYR A 94 -7.53 -11.30 -12.04
N VAL A 95 -8.60 -10.50 -12.01
CA VAL A 95 -8.62 -9.11 -12.51
C VAL A 95 -9.24 -8.18 -11.47
N ALA A 96 -8.90 -6.90 -11.52
CA ALA A 96 -9.48 -5.92 -10.61
C ALA A 96 -10.98 -5.67 -10.93
N ALA A 97 -11.79 -5.57 -9.88
CA ALA A 97 -13.15 -5.02 -9.95
C ALA A 97 -13.12 -3.51 -9.72
N ALA A 98 -14.01 -2.77 -10.40
CA ALA A 98 -14.16 -1.34 -10.17
C ALA A 98 -14.79 -1.07 -8.79
N ASP A 99 -15.73 -1.92 -8.39
CA ASP A 99 -16.45 -1.76 -7.14
C ASP A 99 -16.76 -3.09 -6.43
N VAL A 100 -16.97 -3.02 -5.12
CA VAL A 100 -17.40 -4.16 -4.27
C VAL A 100 -18.54 -3.69 -3.38
N TYR A 101 -19.64 -4.45 -3.34
CA TYR A 101 -20.84 -4.04 -2.62
C TYR A 101 -20.68 -4.19 -1.10
N ALA A 102 -21.27 -3.26 -0.34
CA ALA A 102 -21.08 -3.13 1.10
C ALA A 102 -22.36 -3.35 1.94
N LEU A 103 -23.50 -3.66 1.30
CA LEU A 103 -24.79 -3.85 1.99
C LEU A 103 -25.38 -5.26 1.78
N THR A 104 -26.05 -5.77 2.81
CA THR A 104 -26.77 -7.04 2.79
C THR A 104 -27.88 -7.04 1.72
N PRO A 105 -28.09 -8.16 0.99
CA PRO A 105 -27.44 -9.48 1.12
C PRO A 105 -26.28 -9.67 0.12
N HIS A 106 -25.59 -8.59 -0.23
CA HIS A 106 -24.64 -8.56 -1.35
C HIS A 106 -23.23 -8.15 -0.94
N ILE A 107 -22.96 -8.03 0.36
CA ILE A 107 -21.64 -7.69 0.91
C ILE A 107 -20.56 -8.57 0.27
N GLY A 108 -19.51 -7.95 -0.23
CA GLY A 108 -18.34 -8.62 -0.80
C GLY A 108 -18.49 -9.01 -2.28
N ARG A 109 -19.67 -8.85 -2.90
CA ARG A 109 -19.81 -9.09 -4.35
C ARG A 109 -19.07 -8.03 -5.14
N GLY A 110 -18.22 -8.46 -6.06
CA GLY A 110 -17.57 -7.60 -7.02
C GLY A 110 -18.54 -7.11 -8.11
N GLY A 111 -18.25 -5.92 -8.62
CA GLY A 111 -18.95 -5.29 -9.73
C GLY A 111 -17.94 -4.76 -10.75
N TRP A 112 -18.34 -4.84 -12.03
CA TRP A 112 -17.61 -4.22 -13.15
C TRP A 112 -16.11 -4.57 -13.19
N THR A 113 -15.79 -5.79 -13.62
CA THR A 113 -14.42 -6.25 -13.81
C THR A 113 -13.82 -5.77 -15.13
N TRP A 114 -12.49 -5.97 -15.28
CA TRP A 114 -11.69 -5.67 -16.46
C TRP A 114 -11.51 -4.18 -16.78
N TYR A 115 -12.59 -3.49 -17.13
CA TYR A 115 -12.53 -2.13 -17.64
C TYR A 115 -12.60 -1.11 -16.50
N THR A 116 -11.49 -0.97 -15.77
CA THR A 116 -11.38 -0.02 -14.66
C THR A 116 -9.97 0.53 -14.50
N GLY A 117 -9.88 1.82 -14.16
CA GLY A 117 -8.61 2.46 -13.80
C GLY A 117 -7.97 1.87 -12.53
N SER A 118 -8.74 1.13 -11.72
CA SER A 118 -8.23 0.46 -10.51
C SER A 118 -7.04 -0.45 -10.80
N ALA A 119 -6.98 -1.11 -11.97
CA ALA A 119 -5.84 -1.97 -12.31
C ALA A 119 -4.52 -1.18 -12.39
N GLY A 120 -4.54 -0.02 -13.06
CA GLY A 120 -3.36 0.86 -13.15
C GLY A 120 -2.95 1.42 -11.79
N TRP A 121 -3.92 1.83 -10.97
CA TRP A 121 -3.63 2.32 -9.62
C TRP A 121 -3.14 1.23 -8.67
N MET A 122 -3.66 0.00 -8.79
CA MET A 122 -3.19 -1.15 -8.01
C MET A 122 -1.72 -1.45 -8.33
N TYR A 123 -1.35 -1.41 -9.61
CA TYR A 123 0.04 -1.56 -10.04
C TYR A 123 0.93 -0.48 -9.40
N ARG A 124 0.51 0.78 -9.41
CA ARG A 124 1.25 1.89 -8.78
C ARG A 124 1.31 1.80 -7.25
N LEU A 125 0.24 1.34 -6.60
CA LEU A 125 0.24 1.06 -5.17
C LEU A 125 1.35 0.04 -4.84
N ILE A 126 1.34 -1.10 -5.54
CA ILE A 126 2.30 -2.17 -5.28
C ILE A 126 3.73 -1.71 -5.60
N VAL A 127 3.98 -1.22 -6.81
CA VAL A 127 5.33 -0.91 -7.30
C VAL A 127 5.88 0.38 -6.70
N GLU A 128 5.11 1.47 -6.71
CA GLU A 128 5.63 2.79 -6.31
C GLU A 128 5.45 3.08 -4.82
N SER A 129 4.33 2.66 -4.21
CA SER A 129 4.03 3.04 -2.83
C SER A 129 4.48 2.01 -1.79
N LEU A 130 4.37 0.71 -2.11
CA LEU A 130 4.73 -0.36 -1.18
C LEU A 130 6.17 -0.84 -1.42
N LEU A 131 6.50 -1.26 -2.64
CA LEU A 131 7.87 -1.63 -3.01
C LEU A 131 8.78 -0.40 -3.18
N GLY A 132 8.20 0.80 -3.29
CA GLY A 132 8.93 2.07 -3.19
C GLY A 132 9.70 2.50 -4.43
N LEU A 133 9.39 1.95 -5.61
CA LEU A 133 10.12 2.21 -6.84
C LEU A 133 9.58 3.42 -7.58
N ARG A 134 10.41 4.44 -7.82
CA ARG A 134 10.01 5.62 -8.62
C ARG A 134 11.05 5.95 -9.68
N LEU A 135 10.62 5.97 -10.94
CA LEU A 135 11.43 6.45 -12.06
C LEU A 135 11.27 7.96 -12.22
N GLU A 136 12.38 8.68 -12.30
CA GLU A 136 12.47 10.09 -12.66
C GLU A 136 13.46 10.25 -13.81
N VAL A 137 12.94 10.35 -15.04
CA VAL A 137 13.72 10.35 -16.29
C VAL A 137 14.55 9.08 -16.43
N ASP A 138 15.82 9.12 -16.03
CA ASP A 138 16.81 8.05 -16.05
C ASP A 138 17.31 7.71 -14.64
N LYS A 139 16.63 8.16 -13.60
CA LYS A 139 16.99 7.92 -12.20
C LYS A 139 15.93 7.07 -11.51
N LEU A 140 16.36 5.95 -10.95
CA LEU A 140 15.50 5.05 -10.19
C LEU A 140 15.70 5.32 -8.69
N HIS A 141 14.63 5.74 -8.03
CA HIS A 141 14.59 6.04 -6.60
C HIS A 141 13.97 4.90 -5.81
N PHE A 142 14.45 4.71 -4.58
CA PHE A 142 13.92 3.72 -3.64
C PHE A 142 13.44 4.39 -2.35
N ALA A 143 12.16 4.18 -2.02
CA ALA A 143 11.55 4.53 -0.74
C ALA A 143 10.53 3.45 -0.33
N PRO A 144 10.99 2.23 -0.02
CA PRO A 144 10.09 1.09 0.20
C PRO A 144 9.36 1.21 1.54
N CYS A 145 8.08 0.80 1.54
CA CYS A 145 7.21 0.74 2.70
C CYS A 145 6.89 -0.74 2.98
N LEU A 146 7.89 -1.49 3.45
CA LEU A 146 7.80 -2.95 3.57
C LEU A 146 7.14 -3.42 4.87
N PRO A 147 6.55 -4.63 4.87
CA PRO A 147 6.17 -5.31 6.11
C PRO A 147 7.41 -5.55 6.99
N ALA A 148 7.25 -5.48 8.31
CA ALA A 148 8.36 -5.61 9.27
C ALA A 148 8.96 -7.03 9.35
N ASP A 149 8.23 -8.03 8.87
CA ASP A 149 8.62 -9.43 8.79
C ASP A 149 9.38 -9.79 7.50
N TRP A 150 9.32 -8.93 6.48
CA TRP A 150 10.11 -9.12 5.26
C TRP A 150 11.59 -8.89 5.54
N LYS A 151 12.42 -9.86 5.13
CA LYS A 151 13.88 -9.75 5.18
C LYS A 151 14.44 -9.11 3.91
N ALA A 152 13.91 -9.49 2.76
CA ALA A 152 14.31 -8.99 1.46
C ALA A 152 13.27 -9.33 0.40
N PHE A 153 13.34 -8.65 -0.75
CA PHE A 153 12.71 -9.06 -2.00
C PHE A 153 13.65 -8.77 -3.17
N THR A 154 13.42 -9.46 -4.29
CA THR A 154 14.18 -9.26 -5.54
C THR A 154 13.24 -8.76 -6.63
N MET A 155 13.67 -7.78 -7.41
CA MET A 155 13.00 -7.36 -8.64
C MET A 155 14.00 -7.32 -9.81
N HIS A 156 13.51 -7.64 -11.00
CA HIS A 156 14.24 -7.40 -12.24
C HIS A 156 13.59 -6.22 -12.96
N TYR A 157 14.33 -5.12 -13.05
CA TYR A 157 13.86 -3.90 -13.68
C TYR A 157 14.56 -3.72 -15.02
N ARG A 158 13.80 -3.52 -16.09
CA ARG A 158 14.37 -3.29 -17.42
C ARG A 158 14.24 -1.81 -17.78
N TYR A 159 15.37 -1.14 -17.90
CA TYR A 159 15.46 0.18 -18.50
C TYR A 159 15.89 0.04 -19.96
N ARG A 160 14.94 0.26 -20.88
CA ARG A 160 15.15 0.04 -22.32
C ARG A 160 15.61 -1.41 -22.61
N GLU A 161 16.85 -1.61 -23.02
CA GLU A 161 17.43 -2.94 -23.32
C GLU A 161 18.34 -3.46 -22.19
N THR A 162 18.51 -2.68 -21.12
CA THR A 162 19.43 -2.99 -20.00
C THR A 162 18.64 -3.49 -18.79
N VAL A 163 19.11 -4.57 -18.18
CA VAL A 163 18.42 -5.23 -17.06
C VAL A 163 19.18 -4.98 -15.76
N TYR A 164 18.45 -4.56 -14.74
CA TYR A 164 18.91 -4.36 -13.38
C TYR A 164 18.33 -5.45 -12.48
N HIS A 165 19.21 -6.24 -11.86
CA HIS A 165 18.87 -7.27 -10.88
C HIS A 165 18.96 -6.65 -9.49
N ILE A 166 17.81 -6.26 -8.95
CA ILE A 166 17.73 -5.44 -7.73
C ILE A 166 17.31 -6.32 -6.56
N VAL A 167 18.18 -6.43 -5.56
CA VAL A 167 17.88 -7.06 -4.28
C VAL A 167 17.68 -5.95 -3.25
N VAL A 168 16.47 -5.85 -2.70
CA VAL A 168 16.15 -4.93 -1.61
C VAL A 168 16.07 -5.72 -0.32
N SER A 169 16.90 -5.37 0.65
CA SER A 169 16.98 -6.03 1.96
C SER A 169 16.64 -5.07 3.09
N GLN A 170 15.91 -5.57 4.07
CA GLN A 170 15.49 -4.84 5.25
C GLN A 170 16.36 -5.30 6.44
N THR A 171 17.14 -4.37 7.00
CA THR A 171 17.98 -4.63 8.16
C THR A 171 17.30 -4.13 9.44
N ARG A 172 17.24 -4.98 10.46
CA ARG A 172 16.87 -4.54 11.81
C ARG A 172 18.11 -3.94 12.45
N ALA A 173 17.96 -2.80 13.12
CA ALA A 173 19.06 -2.24 13.90
C ALA A 173 19.44 -3.25 15.01
N ALA A 174 20.71 -3.66 15.07
CA ALA A 174 21.22 -4.30 16.27
C ALA A 174 21.26 -3.25 17.39
N VAL A 175 20.93 -3.66 18.62
CA VAL A 175 20.81 -2.81 19.82
C VAL A 175 22.05 -1.91 20.05
N ASP A 176 23.22 -2.31 19.54
CA ASP A 176 24.49 -1.59 19.72
C ASP A 176 25.16 -1.13 18.41
N ALA A 177 24.49 -1.26 17.25
CA ALA A 177 25.05 -0.77 15.99
C ALA A 177 24.71 0.70 15.79
N LYS A 178 25.72 1.57 15.90
CA LYS A 178 25.67 2.96 15.40
C LYS A 178 25.12 2.95 13.97
N VAL A 179 23.92 3.51 13.80
CA VAL A 179 23.25 3.86 12.54
C VAL A 179 23.40 2.80 11.43
N GLY A 180 22.42 1.89 11.34
CA GLY A 180 22.24 1.10 10.11
C GLY A 180 21.81 2.03 8.97
N GLU A 181 22.77 2.57 8.23
CA GLU A 181 22.52 3.50 7.13
C GLU A 181 21.79 2.78 5.98
N THR A 182 20.82 3.49 5.42
CA THR A 182 20.12 3.08 4.20
C THR A 182 21.08 3.34 3.03
N SER A 183 21.35 2.32 2.21
CA SER A 183 22.40 2.40 1.18
C SER A 183 22.01 1.70 -0.12
N VAL A 184 22.65 2.11 -1.21
CA VAL A 184 22.50 1.51 -2.55
C VAL A 184 23.87 1.27 -3.14
N THR A 185 24.08 0.09 -3.74
CA THR A 185 25.24 -0.21 -4.57
C THR A 185 24.79 -0.65 -5.97
N VAL A 186 25.60 -0.30 -6.97
CA VAL A 186 25.44 -0.75 -8.36
C VAL A 186 26.76 -1.36 -8.79
N ASP A 187 26.76 -2.65 -9.11
CA ASP A 187 27.95 -3.44 -9.43
C ASP A 187 29.04 -3.32 -8.35
N GLY A 188 28.60 -3.32 -7.09
CA GLY A 188 29.47 -3.19 -5.91
C GLY A 188 29.95 -1.76 -5.62
N VAL A 189 29.62 -0.78 -6.44
CA VAL A 189 29.98 0.62 -6.22
C VAL A 189 28.85 1.37 -5.54
N GLU A 190 29.13 1.99 -4.39
CA GLU A 190 28.16 2.76 -3.61
C GLU A 190 27.59 3.97 -4.38
N ARG A 191 26.33 4.29 -4.11
CA ARG A 191 25.59 5.43 -4.66
C ARG A 191 25.00 6.25 -3.53
N LEU A 192 25.02 7.57 -3.71
CA LEU A 192 24.42 8.52 -2.77
C LEU A 192 22.90 8.55 -2.95
N ASP A 193 22.19 8.93 -1.88
CA ASP A 193 20.78 9.34 -1.86
C ASP A 193 19.73 8.30 -2.31
N MET A 194 20.04 7.00 -2.30
CA MET A 194 19.12 5.93 -2.72
C MET A 194 18.70 6.04 -4.20
N ILE A 195 19.59 6.57 -5.05
CA ILE A 195 19.35 6.79 -6.48
C ILE A 195 20.26 5.88 -7.31
N ILE A 196 19.66 5.21 -8.30
CA ILE A 196 20.37 4.48 -9.33
C ILE A 196 20.26 5.26 -10.65
N PRO A 197 21.38 5.80 -11.17
CA PRO A 197 21.40 6.29 -12.55
C PRO A 197 21.30 5.09 -13.49
N LEU A 198 20.30 5.11 -14.36
CA LEU A 198 20.04 4.06 -15.33
C LEU A 198 20.74 4.38 -16.65
N THR A 199 21.45 3.39 -17.17
CA THR A 199 22.18 3.42 -18.44
C THR A 199 21.57 2.39 -19.38
N ASP A 200 21.69 2.63 -20.69
CA ASP A 200 21.24 1.70 -21.72
C ASP A 200 22.44 1.11 -22.46
N ASP A 201 23.33 0.43 -21.72
CA ASP A 201 24.59 -0.13 -22.23
C ASP A 201 24.47 -1.60 -22.65
N ARG A 202 23.28 -2.20 -22.46
CA ARG A 202 22.93 -3.59 -22.78
C ARG A 202 23.70 -4.62 -21.95
N GLN A 203 24.24 -4.21 -20.82
CA GLN A 203 24.83 -5.11 -19.82
C GLN A 203 23.81 -5.41 -18.73
N GLU A 204 24.02 -6.50 -18.00
CA GLU A 204 23.27 -6.76 -16.78
C GLU A 204 23.96 -6.06 -15.61
N HIS A 205 23.19 -5.34 -14.80
CA HIS A 205 23.70 -4.68 -13.60
C HIS A 205 23.14 -5.33 -12.34
N SER A 206 24.00 -5.56 -11.34
CA SER A 206 23.59 -6.03 -10.02
C SER A 206 23.40 -4.83 -9.10
N VAL A 207 22.28 -4.80 -8.39
CA VAL A 207 21.93 -3.72 -7.46
C VAL A 207 21.59 -4.30 -6.10
N GLU A 208 22.24 -3.79 -5.06
CA GLU A 208 21.84 -4.03 -3.68
C GLU A 208 21.27 -2.76 -3.07
N VAL A 209 20.09 -2.85 -2.48
CA VAL A 209 19.44 -1.79 -1.71
C VAL A 209 19.28 -2.29 -0.29
N ARG A 210 19.78 -1.53 0.68
CA ARG A 210 19.62 -1.83 2.11
C ARG A 210 18.79 -0.74 2.73
N VAL A 211 17.66 -1.11 3.33
CA VAL A 211 16.77 -0.19 4.02
C VAL A 211 16.62 -0.60 5.47
N ARG A 212 16.42 0.39 6.34
CA ARG A 212 16.17 0.14 7.75
C ARG A 212 14.72 -0.34 7.94
N ALA A 213 14.54 -1.39 8.73
CA ALA A 213 13.21 -1.78 9.18
C ALA A 213 12.56 -0.64 9.99
N PRO A 214 11.27 -0.34 9.80
CA PRO A 214 10.56 0.56 10.70
C PRO A 214 10.65 0.01 12.14
N GLN A 215 11.01 0.87 13.11
CA GLN A 215 11.05 0.46 14.52
C GLN A 215 9.64 0.09 14.96
N THR A 216 9.49 -1.08 15.57
CA THR A 216 8.21 -1.47 16.14
C THR A 216 7.94 -0.68 17.42
N VAL A 217 6.66 -0.49 17.78
CA VAL A 217 6.28 0.22 19.01
C VAL A 217 6.84 -0.49 20.25
N ASP A 218 6.95 -1.82 20.22
CA ASP A 218 7.56 -2.63 21.28
C ASP A 218 9.07 -2.38 21.42
N GLU A 219 9.78 -2.11 20.32
CA GLU A 219 11.21 -1.75 20.33
C GLU A 219 11.46 -0.29 20.76
N LEU A 220 10.43 0.57 20.68
CA LEU A 220 10.48 1.98 21.13
C LEU A 220 10.07 2.15 22.60
N ALA A 221 9.37 1.17 23.19
CA ALA A 221 8.90 1.21 24.58
C ALA A 221 9.99 1.53 25.62
N PRO A 222 11.24 1.03 25.50
CA PRO A 222 12.31 1.39 26.44
C PRO A 222 12.73 2.86 26.36
N PHE A 223 12.60 3.48 25.18
CA PHE A 223 13.05 4.85 24.91
C PHE A 223 11.97 5.92 25.14
N MET A 224 10.69 5.52 25.19
CA MET A 224 9.58 6.44 25.47
C MET A 224 9.41 6.77 26.96
N ASN A 225 10.02 5.98 27.87
CA ASN A 225 9.95 6.25 29.31
C ASN A 225 10.99 7.25 29.84
N GLU A 226 11.94 7.70 29.01
CA GLU A 226 13.00 8.63 29.44
C GLU A 226 12.69 10.11 29.15
N ALA A 227 11.63 10.41 28.42
CA ALA A 227 11.21 11.79 28.14
C ALA A 227 10.13 12.27 29.13
N GLN A 228 10.46 12.38 30.42
CA GLN A 228 9.67 13.22 31.32
C GLN A 228 10.04 14.68 31.05
N ILE A 229 9.19 15.37 30.28
CA ILE A 229 9.23 16.83 30.16
C ILE A 229 8.75 17.40 31.50
N GLU A 230 9.68 17.80 32.36
CA GLU A 230 9.37 18.64 33.52
C GLU A 230 8.91 20.01 33.04
N VAL A 231 7.62 20.28 33.16
CA VAL A 231 7.07 21.63 33.01
C VAL A 231 7.36 22.38 34.30
N VAL A 232 8.47 23.12 34.31
CA VAL A 232 8.78 24.10 35.37
C VAL A 232 7.79 25.26 35.21
N LYS A 233 6.88 25.41 36.18
CA LYS A 233 6.13 26.66 36.36
C LYS A 233 7.02 27.65 37.09
N GLU A 234 7.45 28.70 36.40
CA GLU A 234 8.03 29.89 37.02
C GLU A 234 6.93 30.85 37.54
N PRO A 235 7.25 31.67 38.56
CA PRO A 235 6.29 32.22 39.55
C PRO A 235 5.32 33.29 39.06
#